data_AF-A0A4S2EZW7-F1
#
_entry.id   AF-A0A4S2EZW7-F1
#
_cell.length_a   1.000
_cell.length_b   1.000
_cell.length_c   1.000
_cell.angle_alpha   90.00
_cell.angle_beta   90.00
_cell.angle_gamma   90.00
#
_symmetry.space_group_name_H-M   'P 1'
#
loop_
_entity.id
_entity.type
_entity.pdbx_description
1 polymer ?
#
loop_
_entity_poly.entity_id
_entity_poly.type
_entity_poly.pdbx_seq_one_letter_code
_entity_poly.pdbx_strand_id
1 'polypeptide(L)'
;MANAAEAFRIKGELYGVVDDTARETASAATVLEEFDRQKSIGQYPGRSLADAFAAEIAAKGDIYAWLHSRVQDADFSGLRIGDYMDVPVAAGSNVPAQTVRYLLAAVDPYYQCSDSPMPHHLAFVPAAPVLVSGSKATNTSYIMWNTTATNNGNATVKEPYLASHLHGWEISDYLPALPAALRNVLINHRSLCEQRYGSSALTEASGWGWADLGKVWSLSEMEVYGCAVWGSKGYSVGMDCHFPLFDSTASRIMGVRVGWWLRSVVGGSASSVCNVSGNGTAYSRSATNGWVGPRPCFLIG
;
A
#
# COMPACT_ATOMS: atom_id res chain seq x y z
N MET A 1 -43.25 15.22 25.12
CA MET A 1 -43.05 15.04 23.67
C MET A 1 -43.03 16.42 23.06
N ALA A 2 -41.87 16.90 22.61
CA ALA A 2 -41.79 18.18 21.93
C ALA A 2 -42.22 17.96 20.47
N ASN A 3 -43.38 18.49 20.09
CA ASN A 3 -43.79 18.55 18.69
C ASN A 3 -42.88 19.55 17.99
N ALA A 4 -42.01 19.07 17.10
CA ALA A 4 -41.37 19.94 16.12
C ALA A 4 -42.48 20.52 15.22
N ALA A 5 -42.52 21.84 15.06
CA ALA A 5 -43.50 22.48 14.19
C ALA A 5 -43.18 22.15 12.72
N GLU A 6 -44.14 21.57 11.99
CA GLU A 6 -43.94 21.18 10.57
C GLU A 6 -44.02 22.38 9.61
N ALA A 7 -44.65 23.49 10.02
CA ALA A 7 -44.77 24.71 9.23
C ALA A 7 -45.14 25.94 10.09
N PHE A 8 -44.83 27.14 9.60
CA PHE A 8 -45.32 28.41 10.14
C PHE A 8 -46.17 29.15 9.10
N ARG A 9 -47.20 29.87 9.58
CA ARG A 9 -48.05 30.72 8.71
C ARG A 9 -47.65 32.18 8.77
N ILE A 10 -47.40 32.79 7.62
CA ILE A 10 -47.15 34.23 7.48
C ILE A 10 -48.18 34.78 6.48
N LYS A 11 -49.05 35.69 6.93
CA LYS A 11 -50.09 36.34 6.10
C LYS A 11 -51.02 35.40 5.34
N GLY A 12 -51.26 34.20 5.86
CA GLY A 12 -52.14 33.19 5.23
C GLY A 12 -51.41 32.19 4.33
N GLU A 13 -50.14 32.42 4.01
CA GLU A 13 -49.28 31.43 3.36
C GLU A 13 -48.60 30.52 4.37
N LEU A 14 -48.46 29.25 4.00
CA LEU A 14 -47.81 28.21 4.79
C LEU A 14 -46.35 28.08 4.34
N TYR A 15 -45.41 28.21 5.26
CA TYR A 15 -43.98 28.04 5.04
C TYR A 15 -43.50 26.80 5.80
N GLY A 16 -42.96 25.81 5.10
CA GLY A 16 -42.42 24.60 5.73
C GLY A 16 -41.20 24.91 6.61
N VAL A 17 -41.08 24.24 7.75
CA VAL A 17 -39.85 24.32 8.55
C VAL A 17 -38.80 23.44 7.88
N VAL A 18 -37.73 24.07 7.39
CA VAL A 18 -36.54 23.37 6.89
C VAL A 18 -35.56 23.24 8.05
N ASP A 19 -35.42 22.03 8.60
CA ASP A 19 -34.37 21.71 9.55
C ASP A 19 -33.17 21.15 8.78
N ASP A 20 -32.28 22.06 8.37
CA ASP A 20 -31.07 21.71 7.63
C ASP A 20 -30.15 20.80 8.46
N THR A 21 -30.07 21.01 9.78
CA THR A 21 -29.25 20.16 10.67
C THR A 21 -29.76 18.72 10.72
N ALA A 22 -31.08 18.52 10.82
CA ALA A 22 -31.67 17.18 10.78
C ALA A 22 -31.44 16.51 9.41
N ARG A 23 -31.55 17.27 8.32
CA ARG A 23 -31.31 16.76 6.96
C ARG A 23 -29.85 16.38 6.73
N GLU A 24 -28.91 17.20 7.17
CA GLU A 24 -27.47 16.92 7.12
C GLU A 24 -27.13 15.67 7.94
N THR A 25 -27.66 15.57 9.16
CA THR A 25 -27.46 14.42 10.04
C THR A 25 -27.99 13.13 9.42
N ALA A 26 -29.21 13.16 8.87
CA ALA A 26 -29.80 12.01 8.20
C ALA A 26 -29.00 11.61 6.95
N SER A 27 -28.56 12.58 6.14
CA SER A 27 -27.75 12.31 4.94
C SER A 27 -26.40 11.69 5.30
N ALA A 28 -25.74 12.18 6.35
CA ALA A 28 -24.49 11.61 6.84
C ALA A 28 -24.65 10.16 7.33
N ALA A 29 -25.73 9.88 8.07
CA ALA A 29 -26.06 8.53 8.52
C ALA A 29 -26.27 7.57 7.34
N THR A 30 -27.06 7.96 6.33
CA THR A 30 -27.28 7.14 5.12
C THR A 30 -25.98 6.85 4.36
N VAL A 31 -25.07 7.83 4.28
CA VAL A 31 -23.75 7.64 3.62
C VAL A 31 -22.85 6.67 4.41
N LEU A 32 -22.93 6.67 5.74
CA LEU A 32 -22.22 5.70 6.58
C LEU A 32 -22.82 4.30 6.46
N GLU A 33 -24.14 4.18 6.53
CA GLU A 33 -24.86 2.91 6.37
C GLU A 33 -24.56 2.26 5.01
N GLU A 34 -24.55 3.04 3.93
CA GLU A 34 -24.23 2.54 2.60
C GLU A 34 -22.77 2.07 2.50
N PHE A 35 -21.84 2.78 3.17
CA PHE A 35 -20.46 2.33 3.25
C PHE A 35 -20.33 1.01 4.02
N ASP A 36 -20.96 0.89 5.19
CA ASP A 36 -20.93 -0.32 6.00
C ASP A 36 -21.53 -1.50 5.23
N ARG A 37 -22.65 -1.27 4.53
CA ARG A 37 -23.27 -2.25 3.63
C ARG A 37 -22.26 -2.69 2.56
N GLN A 38 -21.67 -1.75 1.81
CA GLN A 38 -20.70 -2.05 0.75
C GLN A 38 -19.47 -2.79 1.28
N LYS A 39 -18.94 -2.40 2.45
CA LYS A 39 -17.80 -3.07 3.07
C LYS A 39 -18.14 -4.49 3.52
N SER A 40 -19.31 -4.70 4.11
CA SER A 40 -19.76 -6.02 4.60
C SER A 40 -19.91 -7.06 3.48
N ILE A 41 -20.20 -6.63 2.26
CA ILE A 41 -20.35 -7.51 1.09
C ILE A 41 -19.14 -7.46 0.13
N GLY A 42 -18.06 -6.77 0.50
CA GLY A 42 -16.86 -6.65 -0.32
C GLY A 42 -17.09 -5.91 -1.66
N GLN A 43 -18.05 -4.99 -1.71
CA GLN A 43 -18.39 -4.21 -2.91
C GLN A 43 -17.99 -2.73 -2.81
N TYR A 44 -17.27 -2.33 -1.77
CA TYR A 44 -16.75 -0.97 -1.69
C TYR A 44 -15.70 -0.72 -2.79
N PRO A 45 -15.98 0.13 -3.79
CA PRO A 45 -15.08 0.29 -4.94
C PRO A 45 -13.90 1.23 -4.64
N GLY A 46 -13.88 1.85 -3.45
CA GLY A 46 -13.05 3.01 -3.17
C GLY A 46 -13.63 4.29 -3.76
N ARG A 47 -13.28 5.44 -3.17
CA ARG A 47 -13.59 6.77 -3.72
C ARG A 47 -12.31 7.59 -3.81
N SER A 48 -12.34 8.58 -4.71
CA SER A 48 -11.27 9.55 -4.86
C SER A 48 -11.16 10.41 -3.61
N LEU A 49 -9.98 10.42 -2.99
CA LEU A 49 -9.66 11.36 -1.91
C LEU A 49 -9.71 12.81 -2.39
N ALA A 50 -9.28 13.05 -3.63
CA ALA A 50 -9.31 14.38 -4.25
C ALA A 50 -10.75 14.93 -4.36
N ASP A 51 -11.73 14.06 -4.61
CA ASP A 51 -13.13 14.48 -4.72
C ASP A 51 -13.79 14.56 -3.34
N ALA A 52 -13.58 13.55 -2.49
CA ALA A 52 -14.21 13.45 -1.18
C ALA A 52 -13.75 14.55 -0.20
N PHE A 53 -12.52 15.05 -0.36
CA PHE A 53 -11.90 16.03 0.52
C PHE A 53 -11.40 17.28 -0.22
N ALA A 54 -12.00 17.60 -1.37
CA ALA A 54 -11.56 18.66 -2.27
C ALA A 54 -11.30 20.01 -1.56
N ALA A 55 -12.21 20.42 -0.67
CA ALA A 55 -12.10 21.67 0.06
C ALA A 55 -10.92 21.69 1.04
N GLU A 56 -10.71 20.60 1.77
CA GLU A 56 -9.58 20.48 2.72
C GLU A 56 -8.24 20.40 1.99
N ILE A 57 -8.20 19.66 0.88
CA ILE A 57 -7.02 19.54 0.03
C ILE A 57 -6.65 20.90 -0.56
N ALA A 58 -7.63 21.65 -1.07
CA ALA A 58 -7.41 23.00 -1.58
C ALA A 58 -6.85 23.95 -0.49
N ALA A 59 -7.31 23.82 0.75
CA ALA A 59 -6.82 24.62 1.88
C ALA A 59 -5.36 24.30 2.27
N LYS A 60 -4.87 23.10 1.97
CA LYS A 60 -3.48 22.66 2.23
C LYS A 60 -2.56 22.76 1.02
N GLY A 61 -3.12 23.04 -0.16
CA GLY A 61 -2.39 23.25 -1.43
C GLY A 61 -2.37 22.03 -2.33
N ASP A 62 -2.07 20.86 -1.79
CA ASP A 62 -2.14 19.59 -2.51
C ASP A 62 -2.53 18.41 -1.59
N ILE A 63 -2.88 17.28 -2.21
CA ILE A 63 -3.34 16.08 -1.50
C ILE A 63 -2.26 15.49 -0.58
N TYR A 64 -0.98 15.62 -0.93
CA TYR A 64 0.13 15.08 -0.14
C TYR A 64 0.34 15.90 1.12
N ALA A 65 0.33 17.23 1.01
CA ALA A 65 0.40 18.16 2.13
C ALA A 65 -0.82 18.01 3.06
N TRP A 66 -2.01 17.78 2.49
CA TRP A 66 -3.22 17.50 3.27
C TRP A 66 -3.12 16.19 4.05
N LEU A 67 -2.77 15.08 3.40
CA LEU A 67 -2.59 13.78 4.05
C LEU A 67 -1.52 13.85 5.15
N HIS A 68 -0.38 14.49 4.86
CA HIS A 68 0.70 14.68 5.83
C HIS A 68 0.23 15.45 7.07
N SER A 69 -0.48 16.57 6.88
CA SER A 69 -1.03 17.35 8.00
C SER A 69 -1.98 16.50 8.86
N ARG A 70 -2.87 15.73 8.22
CA ARG A 70 -3.79 14.85 8.95
C ARG A 70 -3.07 13.77 9.75
N VAL A 71 -2.01 13.19 9.18
CA VAL A 71 -1.17 12.21 9.88
C VAL A 71 -0.47 12.85 11.09
N GLN A 72 0.08 14.06 10.95
CA GLN A 72 0.72 14.79 12.05
C GLN A 72 -0.26 15.13 13.18
N ASP A 73 -1.50 15.42 12.84
CA ASP A 73 -2.58 15.71 13.79
C ASP A 73 -3.27 14.45 14.33
N ALA A 74 -2.85 13.25 13.89
CA ALA A 74 -3.51 11.96 14.15
C ALA A 74 -5.02 11.95 13.76
N ASP A 75 -5.39 12.73 12.75
CA ASP A 75 -6.76 12.87 12.27
C ASP A 75 -7.03 12.02 11.03
N PHE A 76 -7.49 10.79 11.27
CA PHE A 76 -7.90 9.85 10.23
C PHE A 76 -9.41 9.88 9.95
N SER A 77 -10.12 10.89 10.48
CA SER A 77 -11.58 10.97 10.38
C SER A 77 -12.04 10.94 8.93
N GLY A 78 -13.07 10.12 8.68
CA GLY A 78 -13.65 10.01 7.35
C GLY A 78 -12.83 9.21 6.35
N LEU A 79 -11.54 8.91 6.55
CA LEU A 79 -10.76 8.05 5.65
C LEU A 79 -11.25 6.60 5.69
N ARG A 80 -11.23 5.91 4.55
CA ARG A 80 -11.71 4.53 4.41
C ARG A 80 -10.67 3.68 3.67
N ILE A 81 -10.47 2.44 4.14
CA ILE A 81 -9.63 1.46 3.42
C ILE A 81 -10.18 1.27 2.00
N GLY A 82 -9.33 1.46 1.00
CA GLY A 82 -9.70 1.47 -0.42
C GLY A 82 -9.98 2.86 -1.00
N ASP A 83 -10.06 3.92 -0.20
CA ASP A 83 -9.96 5.31 -0.71
C ASP A 83 -8.68 5.47 -1.53
N TYR A 84 -8.72 6.24 -2.61
CA TYR A 84 -7.61 6.29 -3.56
C TYR A 84 -7.16 7.68 -3.93
N MET A 85 -5.90 7.75 -4.37
CA MET A 85 -5.34 8.88 -5.11
C MET A 85 -4.61 8.39 -6.36
N ASP A 86 -4.64 9.19 -7.41
CA ASP A 86 -3.93 8.92 -8.66
C ASP A 86 -2.63 9.72 -8.68
N VAL A 87 -1.48 9.02 -8.68
CA VAL A 87 -0.15 9.62 -8.58
C VAL A 87 0.50 9.64 -9.97
N PRO A 88 0.86 10.83 -10.51
CA PRO A 88 1.62 10.92 -11.74
C PRO A 88 3.08 10.53 -11.49
N VAL A 89 3.56 9.53 -12.22
CA VAL A 89 4.95 9.05 -12.20
C VAL A 89 5.63 9.55 -13.45
N ALA A 90 6.72 10.29 -13.28
CA ALA A 90 7.51 10.83 -14.38
C ALA A 90 8.32 9.72 -15.08
N ALA A 91 8.65 9.93 -16.35
CA ALA A 91 9.57 9.02 -17.04
C ALA A 91 10.99 9.17 -16.46
N GLY A 92 11.65 8.04 -16.23
CA GLY A 92 13.07 7.92 -15.90
C GLY A 92 13.74 6.85 -16.77
N SER A 93 15.00 6.52 -16.48
CA SER A 93 15.75 5.54 -17.29
C SER A 93 15.12 4.14 -17.31
N ASN A 94 14.51 3.72 -16.19
CA ASN A 94 13.89 2.39 -16.05
C ASN A 94 12.41 2.44 -15.63
N VAL A 95 11.78 3.61 -15.74
CA VAL A 95 10.38 3.84 -15.37
C VAL A 95 9.71 4.63 -16.48
N PRO A 96 8.64 4.14 -17.11
CA PRO A 96 7.89 4.92 -18.09
C PRO A 96 7.00 5.95 -17.38
N ALA A 97 6.67 7.04 -18.08
CA ALA A 97 5.62 7.95 -17.62
C ALA A 97 4.29 7.18 -17.52
N GLN A 98 3.63 7.28 -16.37
CA GLN A 98 2.39 6.57 -16.09
C GLN A 98 1.64 7.26 -14.94
N THR A 99 0.35 7.01 -14.82
CA THR A 99 -0.43 7.38 -13.63
C THR A 99 -0.73 6.11 -12.86
N VAL A 100 -0.34 6.07 -11.58
CA VAL A 100 -0.55 4.91 -10.71
C VAL A 100 -1.60 5.26 -9.67
N ARG A 101 -2.68 4.47 -9.63
CA ARG A 101 -3.68 4.55 -8.57
C ARG A 101 -3.15 3.89 -7.31
N TYR A 102 -3.05 4.66 -6.24
CA TYR A 102 -2.70 4.19 -4.91
C TYR A 102 -3.93 4.15 -4.01
N LEU A 103 -4.08 3.04 -3.30
CA LEU A 103 -5.21 2.76 -2.42
C LEU A 103 -4.73 2.80 -0.97
N LEU A 104 -5.50 3.47 -0.11
CA LEU A 104 -5.29 3.45 1.32
C LEU A 104 -5.47 2.01 1.82
N ALA A 105 -4.37 1.39 2.23
CA ALA A 105 -4.31 -0.02 2.54
C ALA A 105 -4.45 -0.32 4.03
N ALA A 106 -3.92 0.57 4.86
CA ALA A 106 -3.97 0.51 6.32
C ALA A 106 -3.75 1.91 6.92
N VAL A 107 -4.30 2.13 8.10
CA VAL A 107 -4.03 3.30 8.96
C VAL A 107 -3.19 2.80 10.12
N ASP A 108 -2.05 3.42 10.37
CA ASP A 108 -1.14 3.10 11.48
C ASP A 108 -0.75 1.61 11.63
N PRO A 109 -0.49 0.83 10.54
CA PRO A 109 -0.14 -0.59 10.68
C PRO A 109 1.08 -0.84 11.56
N TYR A 110 2.00 0.13 11.66
CA TYR A 110 3.26 0.01 12.39
C TYR A 110 3.44 1.06 13.48
N TYR A 111 2.37 1.76 13.90
CA TYR A 111 2.48 2.86 14.86
C TYR A 111 3.10 2.37 16.18
N GLN A 112 4.10 3.12 16.68
CA GLN A 112 4.88 2.78 17.88
C GLN A 112 5.61 1.42 17.84
N CYS A 113 5.66 0.75 16.69
CA CYS A 113 6.40 -0.48 16.51
C CYS A 113 7.86 -0.21 16.08
N SER A 114 8.62 -1.29 15.90
CA SER A 114 10.04 -1.35 15.52
C SER A 114 11.05 -0.99 16.63
N ASP A 115 12.35 -1.09 16.36
CA ASP A 115 13.42 -0.71 17.30
C ASP A 115 13.53 0.81 17.52
N SER A 116 12.90 1.59 16.67
CA SER A 116 12.67 3.01 16.86
C SER A 116 11.20 3.30 16.57
N PRO A 117 10.39 3.76 17.55
CA PRO A 117 8.95 3.95 17.37
C PRO A 117 8.62 4.70 16.08
N MET A 118 7.83 4.05 15.21
CA MET A 118 7.34 4.72 14.01
C MET A 118 6.24 5.73 14.36
N PRO A 119 6.24 6.92 13.71
CA PRO A 119 5.19 7.92 13.91
C PRO A 119 3.86 7.43 13.34
N HIS A 120 2.80 8.24 13.49
CA HIS A 120 1.55 8.02 12.75
C HIS A 120 1.83 7.96 11.24
N HIS A 121 1.10 7.12 10.50
CA HIS A 121 1.25 6.97 9.06
C HIS A 121 0.05 6.31 8.38
N LEU A 122 -0.05 6.56 7.07
CA LEU A 122 -0.99 5.90 6.16
C LEU A 122 -0.22 5.05 5.15
N ALA A 123 -0.59 3.77 5.04
CA ALA A 123 -0.01 2.87 4.05
C ALA A 123 -0.79 2.90 2.75
N PHE A 124 -0.09 3.12 1.64
CA PHE A 124 -0.68 3.15 0.31
C PHE A 124 -0.09 2.06 -0.58
N VAL A 125 -0.96 1.36 -1.31
CA VAL A 125 -0.62 0.23 -2.17
C VAL A 125 -1.11 0.51 -3.61
N PRO A 126 -0.29 0.23 -4.65
CA PRO A 126 -0.74 0.32 -6.03
C PRO A 126 -1.91 -0.61 -6.33
N ALA A 127 -2.96 -0.09 -6.97
CA ALA A 127 -4.11 -0.89 -7.42
C ALA A 127 -3.72 -1.93 -8.49
N ALA A 128 -2.64 -1.73 -9.23
CA ALA A 128 -2.11 -2.66 -10.24
C ALA A 128 -0.58 -2.69 -10.15
N PRO A 129 0.09 -3.75 -10.63
CA PRO A 129 1.53 -3.73 -10.80
C PRO A 129 1.94 -2.56 -11.69
N VAL A 130 3.00 -1.85 -11.30
CA VAL A 130 3.46 -0.65 -12.01
C VAL A 130 4.32 -1.05 -13.20
N LEU A 131 4.30 -0.24 -14.26
CA LEU A 131 5.06 -0.53 -15.47
C LEU A 131 6.55 -0.24 -15.25
N VAL A 132 7.40 -1.11 -15.83
CA VAL A 132 8.86 -0.99 -15.83
C VAL A 132 9.33 -0.76 -17.27
N SER A 133 10.39 0.01 -17.47
CA SER A 133 11.01 0.25 -18.77
C SER A 133 12.53 0.14 -18.69
N GLY A 134 13.22 0.42 -19.80
CA GLY A 134 14.68 0.47 -19.82
C GLY A 134 15.35 -0.89 -19.67
N SER A 135 16.58 -0.89 -19.18
CA SER A 135 17.42 -2.09 -19.08
C SER A 135 17.02 -3.03 -17.94
N LYS A 136 16.22 -2.55 -16.98
CA LYS A 136 15.68 -3.34 -15.87
C LYS A 136 14.35 -4.02 -16.21
N ALA A 137 13.71 -3.65 -17.33
CA ALA A 137 12.48 -4.27 -17.77
C ALA A 137 12.71 -5.67 -18.38
N THR A 138 11.77 -6.57 -18.13
CA THR A 138 11.70 -7.89 -18.76
C THR A 138 10.31 -8.16 -19.30
N ASN A 139 10.21 -8.90 -20.40
CA ASN A 139 8.93 -9.21 -21.08
C ASN A 139 8.02 -7.99 -21.25
N THR A 140 8.57 -6.94 -21.84
CA THR A 140 7.91 -5.64 -22.09
C THR A 140 7.86 -4.72 -20.87
N SER A 141 7.22 -5.11 -19.77
CA SER A 141 6.96 -4.19 -18.65
C SER A 141 7.01 -4.81 -17.25
N TYR A 142 7.69 -5.94 -17.09
CA TYR A 142 7.90 -6.63 -15.82
C TYR A 142 9.33 -6.42 -15.31
N ILE A 143 9.65 -6.99 -14.15
CA ILE A 143 11.01 -6.98 -13.60
C ILE A 143 11.32 -8.34 -12.98
N MET A 144 12.58 -8.77 -13.07
CA MET A 144 13.05 -9.90 -12.27
C MET A 144 13.26 -9.46 -10.83
N TRP A 145 12.91 -10.28 -9.85
CA TRP A 145 13.21 -9.99 -8.46
C TRP A 145 14.72 -9.86 -8.23
N ASN A 146 15.50 -10.73 -8.87
CA ASN A 146 16.96 -10.62 -8.98
C ASN A 146 17.45 -11.07 -10.36
N THR A 147 18.59 -10.55 -10.81
CA THR A 147 19.16 -10.87 -12.15
C THR A 147 19.81 -12.24 -12.21
N THR A 148 20.02 -12.88 -11.07
CA THR A 148 20.46 -14.27 -10.94
C THR A 148 19.49 -15.04 -10.05
N ALA A 149 19.48 -16.37 -10.16
CA ALA A 149 18.55 -17.24 -9.43
C ALA A 149 18.98 -17.40 -7.96
N THR A 150 19.03 -16.27 -7.24
CA THR A 150 19.41 -16.19 -5.83
C THR A 150 18.41 -15.35 -5.05
N ASN A 151 18.08 -15.83 -3.87
CA ASN A 151 17.27 -15.14 -2.87
C ASN A 151 18.03 -14.95 -1.55
N ASN A 152 19.36 -14.91 -1.62
CA ASN A 152 20.24 -14.68 -0.48
C ASN A 152 20.72 -13.23 -0.48
N GLY A 153 21.00 -12.70 0.71
CA GLY A 153 21.80 -11.49 0.87
C GLY A 153 23.26 -11.74 0.50
N ASN A 154 24.10 -10.75 0.78
CA ASN A 154 25.54 -10.78 0.59
C ASN A 154 26.27 -10.34 1.88
N ALA A 155 27.60 -10.28 1.82
CA ALA A 155 28.45 -9.97 2.98
C ALA A 155 28.14 -8.61 3.61
N THR A 156 27.66 -7.65 2.82
CA THR A 156 27.37 -6.28 3.24
C THR A 156 25.91 -6.10 3.62
N VAL A 157 25.00 -6.67 2.83
CA VAL A 157 23.55 -6.57 3.01
C VAL A 157 22.99 -7.98 3.15
N LYS A 158 22.71 -8.41 4.38
CA LYS A 158 22.33 -9.79 4.68
C LYS A 158 20.86 -10.08 4.38
N GLU A 159 20.06 -9.04 4.26
CA GLU A 159 18.64 -9.07 3.93
C GLU A 159 18.48 -9.27 2.42
N PRO A 160 17.91 -10.40 1.97
CA PRO A 160 17.80 -10.70 0.54
C PRO A 160 17.08 -9.61 -0.26
N TYR A 161 15.99 -9.10 0.29
CA TYR A 161 15.19 -8.07 -0.36
C TYR A 161 15.98 -6.78 -0.54
N LEU A 162 16.70 -6.31 0.47
CA LEU A 162 17.52 -5.10 0.35
C LEU A 162 18.68 -5.26 -0.63
N ALA A 163 19.18 -6.49 -0.80
CA ALA A 163 20.19 -6.83 -1.80
C ALA A 163 19.62 -7.11 -3.21
N SER A 164 18.30 -7.08 -3.38
CA SER A 164 17.64 -7.53 -4.61
C SER A 164 17.69 -6.51 -5.75
N HIS A 165 17.53 -6.99 -6.98
CA HIS A 165 17.40 -6.14 -8.16
C HIS A 165 16.12 -5.29 -8.11
N LEU A 166 15.03 -5.89 -7.62
CA LEU A 166 13.74 -5.23 -7.42
C LEU A 166 13.88 -4.03 -6.48
N HIS A 167 14.44 -4.23 -5.29
CA HIS A 167 14.62 -3.14 -4.33
C HIS A 167 15.56 -2.04 -4.86
N GLY A 168 16.63 -2.44 -5.56
CA GLY A 168 17.50 -1.49 -6.25
C GLY A 168 16.76 -0.62 -7.28
N TRP A 169 15.80 -1.18 -8.03
CA TRP A 169 14.92 -0.42 -8.93
C TRP A 169 13.95 0.47 -8.16
N GLU A 170 13.33 -0.04 -7.09
CA GLU A 170 12.37 0.73 -6.29
C GLU A 170 13.01 2.01 -5.73
N ILE A 171 14.22 1.90 -5.16
CA ILE A 171 14.90 3.05 -4.53
C ILE A 171 15.61 3.95 -5.54
N SER A 172 16.25 3.39 -6.57
CA SER A 172 17.12 4.17 -7.46
C SER A 172 16.40 4.71 -8.70
N ASP A 173 15.27 4.11 -9.09
CA ASP A 173 14.55 4.47 -10.32
C ASP A 173 13.11 4.91 -10.02
N TYR A 174 12.34 4.10 -9.27
CA TYR A 174 10.93 4.38 -9.02
C TYR A 174 10.71 5.53 -8.04
N LEU A 175 11.38 5.52 -6.89
CA LEU A 175 11.27 6.58 -5.90
C LEU A 175 11.57 7.96 -6.50
N PRO A 176 12.68 8.20 -7.24
CA PRO A 176 12.93 9.50 -7.88
C PRO A 176 11.89 9.93 -8.92
N ALA A 177 11.19 8.98 -9.54
CA ALA A 177 10.14 9.24 -10.51
C ALA A 177 8.81 9.72 -9.89
N LEU A 178 8.64 9.56 -8.57
CA LEU A 178 7.48 10.07 -7.85
C LEU A 178 7.51 11.62 -7.72
N PRO A 179 6.34 12.28 -7.62
CA PRO A 179 6.26 13.73 -7.43
C PRO A 179 7.08 14.19 -6.23
N ALA A 180 7.80 15.30 -6.38
CA ALA A 180 8.63 15.84 -5.30
C ALA A 180 7.83 16.12 -4.02
N ALA A 181 6.62 16.67 -4.15
CA ALA A 181 5.72 16.91 -3.03
C ALA A 181 5.38 15.62 -2.26
N LEU A 182 5.08 14.52 -2.97
CA LEU A 182 4.86 13.20 -2.36
C LEU A 182 6.13 12.72 -1.64
N ARG A 183 7.29 12.73 -2.32
CA ARG A 183 8.56 12.22 -1.75
C ARG A 183 8.97 12.92 -0.45
N ASN A 184 8.57 14.18 -0.28
CA ASN A 184 8.86 14.98 0.90
C ASN A 184 8.06 14.54 2.14
N VAL A 185 6.88 13.94 1.95
CA VAL A 185 6.01 13.45 3.03
C VAL A 185 6.09 11.94 3.23
N LEU A 186 6.90 11.23 2.44
CA LEU A 186 7.15 9.81 2.63
C LEU A 186 8.15 9.58 3.77
N ILE A 187 7.85 8.61 4.63
CA ILE A 187 8.76 8.13 5.67
C ILE A 187 9.41 6.80 5.27
N ASN A 188 10.57 6.49 5.86
CA ASN A 188 11.17 5.16 5.72
C ASN A 188 10.35 4.14 6.49
N HIS A 189 10.13 2.96 5.89
CA HIS A 189 9.58 1.84 6.63
C HIS A 189 10.69 1.07 7.35
N ARG A 190 10.81 1.29 8.66
CA ARG A 190 11.69 0.51 9.55
C ARG A 190 11.05 -0.85 9.82
N SER A 191 11.74 -1.95 9.49
CA SER A 191 11.20 -3.30 9.65
C SER A 191 12.24 -4.31 10.16
N LEU A 192 11.76 -5.36 10.83
CA LEU A 192 12.57 -6.53 11.22
C LEU A 192 12.68 -7.47 10.02
N CYS A 193 13.76 -7.36 9.26
CA CYS A 193 13.92 -7.98 7.96
C CYS A 193 14.63 -9.33 8.05
N GLU A 194 14.14 -10.33 7.32
CA GLU A 194 14.78 -11.65 7.25
C GLU A 194 16.21 -11.54 6.72
N GLN A 195 17.15 -12.17 7.42
CA GLN A 195 18.54 -12.29 6.98
C GLN A 195 18.79 -13.69 6.46
N ARG A 196 19.42 -13.77 5.29
CA ARG A 196 19.79 -15.03 4.67
C ARG A 196 21.14 -14.87 3.98
N TYR A 197 22.19 -15.07 4.76
CA TYR A 197 23.56 -15.02 4.28
C TYR A 197 24.42 -15.99 5.09
N GLY A 198 25.36 -16.65 4.41
CA GLY A 198 26.30 -17.63 4.96
C GLY A 198 27.47 -17.88 4.01
N SER A 199 28.37 -18.80 4.36
CA SER A 199 29.53 -19.17 3.53
C SER A 199 29.14 -19.84 2.19
N SER A 200 27.92 -20.33 2.10
CA SER A 200 27.28 -20.87 0.89
C SER A 200 25.84 -20.38 0.82
N ALA A 201 25.20 -20.52 -0.35
CA ALA A 201 23.78 -20.19 -0.50
C ALA A 201 22.93 -21.00 0.48
N LEU A 202 22.07 -20.31 1.23
CA LEU A 202 21.16 -20.89 2.20
C LEU A 202 19.78 -21.07 1.57
N THR A 203 19.07 -22.11 2.00
CA THR A 203 17.67 -22.36 1.64
C THR A 203 16.69 -21.86 2.69
N GLU A 204 17.18 -21.53 3.89
CA GLU A 204 16.41 -20.96 4.99
C GLU A 204 17.06 -19.66 5.45
N ALA A 205 16.25 -18.76 6.01
CA ALA A 205 16.77 -17.60 6.73
C ALA A 205 17.63 -18.04 7.92
N SER A 206 18.72 -17.31 8.17
CA SER A 206 19.66 -17.56 9.26
C SER A 206 19.49 -16.59 10.43
N GLY A 207 18.61 -15.60 10.31
CA GLY A 207 18.38 -14.61 11.35
C GLY A 207 17.48 -13.46 10.93
N TRP A 208 17.55 -12.39 11.71
CA TRP A 208 16.83 -11.15 11.53
C TRP A 208 17.70 -9.94 11.84
N GLY A 209 17.44 -8.84 11.16
CA GLY A 209 18.03 -7.54 11.45
C GLY A 209 17.02 -6.41 11.28
N TRP A 210 17.12 -5.41 12.14
CA TRP A 210 16.41 -4.16 11.95
C TRP A 210 17.04 -3.40 10.78
N ALA A 211 16.22 -3.08 9.78
CA ALA A 211 16.67 -2.36 8.60
C ALA A 211 15.57 -1.44 8.06
N ASP A 212 15.99 -0.44 7.28
CA ASP A 212 15.08 0.43 6.57
C ASP A 212 14.77 -0.20 5.21
N LEU A 213 13.51 -0.52 4.96
CA LEU A 213 13.03 -0.91 3.64
C LEU A 213 13.00 0.26 2.65
N GLY A 214 13.26 1.48 3.11
CA GLY A 214 13.19 2.71 2.32
C GLY A 214 11.81 3.35 2.30
N LYS A 215 11.69 4.43 1.51
CA LYS A 215 10.43 5.20 1.33
C LYS A 215 9.41 4.51 0.44
N VAL A 216 9.87 3.55 -0.36
CA VAL A 216 9.03 2.66 -1.17
C VAL A 216 9.50 1.22 -0.99
N TRP A 217 8.57 0.28 -0.92
CA TRP A 217 8.90 -1.15 -0.77
C TRP A 217 7.87 -2.09 -1.39
N SER A 218 8.27 -3.34 -1.64
CA SER A 218 7.37 -4.43 -1.99
C SER A 218 6.84 -5.13 -0.74
N LEU A 219 5.55 -5.44 -0.74
CA LEU A 219 4.86 -6.06 0.40
C LEU A 219 5.41 -7.45 0.76
N SER A 220 5.28 -7.86 2.01
CA SER A 220 5.55 -9.24 2.46
C SER A 220 4.33 -10.15 2.34
N GLU A 221 4.54 -11.46 2.51
CA GLU A 221 3.43 -12.40 2.65
C GLU A 221 2.54 -12.06 3.85
N MET A 222 3.09 -11.53 4.95
CA MET A 222 2.30 -11.15 6.10
C MET A 222 1.40 -9.95 5.81
N GLU A 223 1.91 -8.92 5.13
CA GLU A 223 1.12 -7.75 4.74
C GLU A 223 -0.07 -8.12 3.83
N VAL A 224 0.06 -9.19 3.02
CA VAL A 224 -0.92 -9.57 2.00
C VAL A 224 -1.83 -10.73 2.41
N TYR A 225 -1.26 -11.77 3.01
CA TYR A 225 -1.94 -13.01 3.36
C TYR A 225 -2.29 -13.11 4.84
N GLY A 226 -1.65 -12.29 5.69
CA GLY A 226 -1.74 -12.41 7.14
C GLY A 226 -0.98 -13.61 7.71
N CYS A 227 -0.16 -14.27 6.91
CA CYS A 227 0.70 -15.38 7.34
C CYS A 227 1.85 -15.63 6.36
N ALA A 228 2.91 -16.31 6.82
CA ALA A 228 3.94 -16.85 5.95
C ALA A 228 3.43 -18.14 5.30
N VAL A 229 3.25 -18.12 3.97
CA VAL A 229 2.77 -19.28 3.20
C VAL A 229 3.94 -20.06 2.62
N TRP A 230 4.84 -19.36 1.91
CA TRP A 230 6.05 -19.94 1.32
C TRP A 230 7.33 -19.47 2.02
N GLY A 231 7.28 -18.38 2.77
CA GLY A 231 8.44 -17.82 3.46
C GLY A 231 9.01 -18.69 4.58
N SER A 232 10.27 -18.45 4.96
CA SER A 232 10.89 -19.10 6.10
C SER A 232 10.10 -18.80 7.38
N LYS A 233 9.51 -19.83 8.01
CA LYS A 233 8.66 -19.67 9.19
C LYS A 233 9.37 -18.90 10.30
N GLY A 234 8.64 -18.01 10.97
CA GLY A 234 9.24 -17.02 11.85
C GLY A 234 9.84 -15.93 10.99
N TYR A 235 11.03 -16.17 10.41
CA TYR A 235 11.87 -15.16 9.77
C TYR A 235 11.17 -14.30 8.69
N SER A 236 10.35 -14.86 7.83
CA SER A 236 9.71 -14.09 6.76
C SER A 236 8.57 -13.15 7.22
N VAL A 237 8.12 -13.27 8.48
CA VAL A 237 7.07 -12.42 9.07
C VAL A 237 7.65 -11.14 9.67
N GLY A 238 8.77 -11.23 10.37
CA GLY A 238 9.37 -10.09 11.06
C GLY A 238 8.40 -9.41 12.03
N MET A 239 8.16 -8.11 11.81
CA MET A 239 7.20 -7.30 12.56
C MET A 239 5.91 -7.00 11.79
N ASP A 240 5.76 -7.57 10.59
CA ASP A 240 4.72 -7.17 9.66
C ASP A 240 3.33 -7.56 10.16
N CYS A 241 2.31 -6.85 9.68
CA CYS A 241 0.91 -7.17 9.97
C CYS A 241 0.08 -7.16 8.69
N HIS A 242 -1.02 -7.91 8.68
CA HIS A 242 -1.94 -7.95 7.52
C HIS A 242 -2.58 -6.59 7.28
N PHE A 243 -2.50 -6.09 6.05
CA PHE A 243 -3.24 -4.90 5.63
C PHE A 243 -4.71 -5.23 5.35
N PRO A 244 -5.66 -4.50 5.95
CA PRO A 244 -7.11 -4.74 5.79
C PRO A 244 -7.62 -4.54 4.35
N LEU A 245 -6.82 -3.98 3.45
CA LEU A 245 -7.11 -3.94 2.02
C LEU A 245 -7.21 -5.35 1.42
N PHE A 246 -6.39 -6.30 1.89
CA PHE A 246 -6.29 -7.66 1.36
C PHE A 246 -7.19 -8.65 2.11
N ASP A 247 -8.43 -8.25 2.38
CA ASP A 247 -9.45 -9.03 3.10
C ASP A 247 -10.00 -10.23 2.32
N SER A 248 -9.72 -10.34 1.02
CA SER A 248 -10.22 -11.40 0.15
C SER A 248 -9.22 -11.76 -0.95
N THR A 249 -9.40 -12.92 -1.58
CA THR A 249 -8.59 -13.29 -2.75
C THR A 249 -8.79 -12.32 -3.92
N ALA A 250 -9.99 -11.75 -4.08
CA ALA A 250 -10.29 -10.78 -5.11
C ALA A 250 -9.52 -9.47 -4.91
N SER A 251 -9.40 -9.00 -3.67
CA SER A 251 -8.62 -7.81 -3.33
C SER A 251 -7.10 -7.99 -3.45
N ARG A 252 -6.59 -9.20 -3.73
CA ARG A 252 -5.17 -9.40 -4.09
C ARG A 252 -4.91 -9.22 -5.58
N ILE A 253 -5.94 -9.49 -6.39
CA ILE A 253 -5.93 -9.30 -7.85
C ILE A 253 -6.10 -7.81 -8.19
N MET A 254 -7.03 -7.13 -7.50
CA MET A 254 -7.31 -5.70 -7.70
C MET A 254 -7.64 -5.36 -9.16
N GLY A 255 -8.50 -6.17 -9.77
CA GLY A 255 -9.02 -5.93 -11.13
C GLY A 255 -8.10 -6.33 -12.28
N VAL A 256 -6.83 -6.66 -12.02
CA VAL A 256 -5.86 -7.07 -13.06
C VAL A 256 -5.24 -8.42 -12.71
N ARG A 257 -5.44 -9.42 -13.58
CA ARG A 257 -4.89 -10.78 -13.42
C ARG A 257 -3.41 -10.89 -13.79
N VAL A 258 -2.57 -10.13 -13.10
CA VAL A 258 -1.11 -10.12 -13.29
C VAL A 258 -0.43 -10.50 -11.98
N GLY A 259 0.57 -11.37 -12.05
CA GLY A 259 1.36 -11.73 -10.89
C GLY A 259 2.31 -10.61 -10.47
N TRP A 260 2.54 -10.45 -9.17
CA TRP A 260 3.40 -9.41 -8.63
C TRP A 260 4.27 -9.91 -7.47
N TRP A 261 5.47 -9.34 -7.38
CA TRP A 261 6.49 -9.77 -6.44
C TRP A 261 6.15 -9.37 -5.00
N LEU A 262 6.55 -10.23 -4.07
CA LEU A 262 6.65 -9.90 -2.65
C LEU A 262 8.11 -9.78 -2.27
N ARG A 263 8.41 -9.10 -1.16
CA ARG A 263 9.77 -9.05 -0.62
C ARG A 263 10.20 -10.34 0.07
N SER A 264 9.24 -11.15 0.54
CA SER A 264 9.50 -12.40 1.24
C SER A 264 10.19 -13.42 0.32
N VAL A 265 11.21 -14.11 0.83
CA VAL A 265 11.89 -15.19 0.10
C VAL A 265 11.44 -16.57 0.59
N VAL A 266 11.44 -17.55 -0.32
CA VAL A 266 10.89 -18.89 -0.06
C VAL A 266 11.79 -19.66 0.91
N GLY A 267 11.21 -20.29 1.92
CA GLY A 267 11.87 -21.32 2.73
C GLY A 267 12.02 -22.63 1.94
N GLY A 268 13.13 -23.33 2.13
CA GLY A 268 13.48 -24.55 1.41
C GLY A 268 14.03 -24.32 -0.01
N SER A 269 14.24 -23.07 -0.42
CA SER A 269 14.81 -22.73 -1.74
C SER A 269 15.81 -21.59 -1.63
N ALA A 270 16.95 -21.71 -2.31
CA ALA A 270 17.95 -20.66 -2.42
C ALA A 270 17.73 -19.73 -3.65
N SER A 271 16.72 -20.01 -4.47
CA SER A 271 16.51 -19.35 -5.77
C SER A 271 15.10 -18.83 -6.00
N SER A 272 14.12 -19.24 -5.18
CA SER A 272 12.71 -18.89 -5.35
C SER A 272 12.28 -17.76 -4.42
N VAL A 273 11.37 -16.91 -4.89
CA VAL A 273 10.84 -15.76 -4.15
C VAL A 273 9.32 -15.83 -4.15
N CYS A 274 8.70 -15.33 -3.07
CA CYS A 274 7.26 -15.31 -2.93
C CYS A 274 6.64 -14.27 -3.86
N ASN A 275 5.46 -14.58 -4.39
CA ASN A 275 4.72 -13.68 -5.25
C ASN A 275 3.22 -13.96 -5.11
N VAL A 276 2.41 -12.96 -5.44
CA VAL A 276 0.97 -13.19 -5.65
C VAL A 276 0.77 -13.62 -7.10
N SER A 277 0.03 -14.71 -7.32
CA SER A 277 -0.30 -15.16 -8.68
C SER A 277 -1.36 -14.25 -9.32
N GLY A 278 -1.49 -14.31 -10.65
CA GLY A 278 -2.59 -13.62 -11.36
C GLY A 278 -3.99 -14.13 -10.97
N ASN A 279 -4.09 -15.19 -10.15
CA ASN A 279 -5.33 -15.70 -9.58
C ASN A 279 -5.53 -15.27 -8.11
N GLY A 280 -4.65 -14.41 -7.57
CA GLY A 280 -4.72 -13.92 -6.17
C GLY A 280 -4.19 -14.89 -5.12
N THR A 281 -3.66 -16.05 -5.53
CA THR A 281 -3.13 -17.08 -4.63
C THR A 281 -1.67 -16.82 -4.27
N ALA A 282 -1.24 -17.29 -3.09
CA ALA A 282 0.17 -17.40 -2.74
C ALA A 282 0.91 -18.32 -3.71
N TYR A 283 2.05 -17.87 -4.22
CA TYR A 283 2.85 -18.63 -5.16
C TYR A 283 4.34 -18.31 -4.97
N SER A 284 5.17 -19.09 -5.64
CA SER A 284 6.61 -18.84 -5.70
C SER A 284 7.14 -19.04 -7.12
N ARG A 285 8.17 -18.26 -7.46
CA ARG A 285 8.87 -18.36 -8.75
C ARG A 285 10.36 -18.15 -8.54
N SER A 286 11.17 -18.63 -9.50
CA SER A 286 12.59 -18.25 -9.56
C SER A 286 12.74 -16.73 -9.49
N ALA A 287 13.74 -16.23 -8.76
CA ALA A 287 14.07 -14.81 -8.67
C ALA A 287 14.26 -14.14 -10.05
N THR A 288 14.65 -14.92 -11.06
CA THR A 288 14.85 -14.50 -12.45
C THR A 288 13.60 -14.57 -13.33
N ASN A 289 12.43 -14.89 -12.77
CA ASN A 289 11.21 -14.97 -13.58
C ASN A 289 10.84 -13.58 -14.12
N GLY A 290 10.76 -13.44 -15.44
CA GLY A 290 10.50 -12.14 -16.07
C GLY A 290 9.02 -11.79 -16.29
N TRP A 291 8.05 -12.52 -15.71
CA TRP A 291 6.62 -12.32 -15.96
C TRP A 291 5.85 -11.83 -14.73
N VAL A 292 6.54 -11.15 -13.82
CA VAL A 292 6.01 -10.72 -12.53
C VAL A 292 6.31 -9.23 -12.35
N GLY A 293 5.28 -8.45 -12.02
CA GLY A 293 5.39 -7.00 -11.92
C GLY A 293 5.78 -6.52 -10.51
N PRO A 294 6.35 -5.33 -10.37
CA PRO A 294 6.54 -4.70 -9.08
C PRO A 294 5.26 -4.00 -8.57
N ARG A 295 5.10 -3.94 -7.25
CA ARG A 295 4.06 -3.13 -6.57
C ARG A 295 4.69 -2.33 -5.43
N PRO A 296 5.45 -1.28 -5.75
CA PRO A 296 6.08 -0.42 -4.74
C PRO A 296 4.98 0.32 -3.96
N CYS A 297 4.89 0.04 -2.68
CA CYS A 297 4.02 0.69 -1.71
C CYS A 297 4.77 1.83 -1.03
N PHE A 298 4.07 2.72 -0.33
CA PHE A 298 4.71 3.76 0.48
C PHE A 298 3.91 4.10 1.74
N LEU A 299 4.58 4.76 2.68
CA LEU A 299 3.98 5.33 3.88
C LEU A 299 4.02 6.85 3.80
N ILE A 300 2.87 7.50 3.97
CA ILE A 300 2.82 8.94 4.26
C ILE A 300 2.84 9.10 5.78
N GLY A 301 3.82 9.84 6.30
CA GLY A 301 4.07 10.05 7.72
C GLY A 301 4.34 11.52 8.04
#